data_AF-A0AAV2HN38-F1
#
_entry.id   AF-A0AAV2HN38-F1
#
_cell.length_a   1.000
_cell.length_b   1.000
_cell.length_c   1.000
_cell.angle_alpha   90.00
_cell.angle_beta   90.00
_cell.angle_gamma   90.00
#
_symmetry.space_group_name_H-M   'P 1'
#
loop_
_entity.id
_entity.type
_entity.pdbx_description
1 polymer ?
#
loop_
_entity_poly.entity_id
_entity_poly.type
_entity_poly.pdbx_seq_one_letter_code
_entity_poly.pdbx_strand_id
1 'polypeptide(L)' 'MSIEIVKDGDLQKINFRVKNRRVLREEVKEKLKWGVDRSSPSNKIRDLMGWTKDIMKDIAYQQKILKNPVAILLTKGW' A
#
# COMPACT_ATOMS: atom_id res chain seq x y z
N MET A 1 -2.86 8.59 -13.01
CA MET A 1 -2.88 9.08 -11.62
C MET A 1 -1.72 10.05 -11.49
N SER A 2 -1.77 11.02 -10.59
CA SER A 2 -0.69 11.99 -10.42
C SER A 2 -0.28 12.12 -8.96
N ILE A 3 1.00 12.41 -8.72
CA ILE A 3 1.53 12.83 -7.43
C ILE A 3 2.26 14.16 -7.58
N GLU A 4 2.37 14.88 -6.47
CA GLU A 4 3.18 16.08 -6.34
C GLU A 4 4.42 15.72 -5.52
N ILE A 5 5.59 16.12 -6.01
CA ILE A 5 6.86 15.91 -5.34
C ILE A 5 7.63 17.22 -5.28
N VAL A 6 8.34 17.46 -4.18
CA VAL A 6 9.30 18.55 -4.08
C VAL A 6 10.68 17.98 -4.41
N LYS A 7 11.34 18.56 -5.40
CA LYS A 7 12.70 18.17 -5.81
C LYS A 7 13.49 19.43 -6.14
N ASP A 8 14.69 19.56 -5.57
CA ASP A 8 15.59 20.68 -5.81
C ASP A 8 14.97 22.07 -5.53
N GLY A 9 13.99 22.13 -4.62
CA GLY A 9 13.26 23.35 -4.27
C GLY A 9 11.99 23.60 -5.10
N ASP A 10 11.78 22.85 -6.18
CA ASP A 10 10.63 23.01 -7.07
C ASP A 10 9.54 21.96 -6.81
N LEU A 11 8.29 22.39 -6.88
CA LEU A 11 7.12 21.51 -6.83
C LEU A 11 6.80 20.99 -8.24
N GLN A 12 6.89 19.67 -8.42
CA GLN A 12 6.66 19.01 -9.70
C GLN A 12 5.48 18.03 -9.62
N LYS A 13 4.64 18.03 -10.66
CA LYS A 13 3.52 17.10 -10.80
C LYS A 13 3.89 15.97 -11.77
N ILE A 14 3.91 14.74 -11.28
CA ILE A 14 4.26 13.56 -12.08
C ILE A 14 3.00 12.75 -12.36
N ASN A 15 2.77 12.45 -13.63
CA ASN A 15 1.69 11.55 -14.08
C ASN A 15 2.25 10.14 -14.31
N PHE A 16 1.55 9.12 -13.81
CA PHE A 16 1.95 7.73 -13.99
C PHE A 16 0.74 6.80 -14.13
N ARG A 17 1.00 5.64 -14.75
CA ARG A 17 0.02 4.57 -14.93
C ARG A 17 0.11 3.57 -13.78
N VAL A 18 -1.03 3.28 -13.16
CA VAL A 18 -1.13 2.22 -12.15
C VAL A 18 -1.65 0.95 -12.82
N LYS A 19 -0.83 -0.12 -12.79
CA LYS A 19 -1.12 -1.40 -13.48
C LYS A 19 -2.34 -2.11 -12.89
N ASN A 20 -2.40 -2.24 -11.57
CA ASN A 20 -3.51 -2.88 -10.87
C ASN A 20 -3.89 -2.06 -9.64
N ARG A 21 -5.17 -1.67 -9.53
CA ARG A 21 -5.70 -0.85 -8.42
C ARG A 21 -6.39 -1.67 -7.33
N ARG A 22 -6.64 -2.96 -7.59
CA ARG A 22 -7.37 -3.86 -6.70
C ARG A 22 -6.46 -4.77 -5.87
N VAL A 23 -5.15 -4.48 -5.85
CA VAL A 23 -4.16 -5.31 -5.15
C VAL A 23 -4.22 -5.15 -3.64
N LEU A 24 -4.68 -3.99 -3.17
CA LEU A 24 -4.78 -3.68 -1.75
C LEU A 24 -6.16 -4.07 -1.23
N ARG A 25 -6.20 -4.92 -0.20
CA ARG A 25 -7.43 -5.34 0.48
C ARG A 25 -8.11 -4.16 1.19
N GLU A 26 -9.44 -4.16 1.22
CA GLU A 26 -10.22 -3.09 1.88
C GLU A 26 -9.94 -3.00 3.38
N GLU A 27 -9.79 -4.15 4.06
CA GLU A 27 -9.42 -4.19 5.49
C GLU A 27 -8.09 -3.48 5.78
N VAL A 28 -7.12 -3.59 4.87
CA VAL A 28 -5.80 -2.94 5.01
C VAL A 28 -5.91 -1.45 4.69
N LYS A 29 -6.78 -1.06 3.74
CA LYS A 29 -7.07 0.36 3.47
C LYS A 29 -7.70 1.05 4.67
N GLU A 30 -8.66 0.40 5.32
CA GLU A 30 -9.30 0.95 6.52
C GLU A 30 -8.31 1.07 7.69
N LYS A 31 -7.52 0.02 7.93
CA LYS A 31 -6.46 0.06 8.95
C LYS A 31 -5.44 1.16 8.69
N LEU A 32 -5.01 1.35 7.44
CA LEU A 32 -4.11 2.45 7.06
C LEU A 32 -4.77 3.81 7.29
N LYS A 33 -6.06 3.95 6.98
CA LYS A 33 -6.79 5.22 7.13
C LYS A 33 -6.82 5.67 8.60
N TRP A 34 -6.96 4.75 9.54
CA TRP A 34 -7.14 5.11 10.96
C TRP A 34 -5.91 4.88 11.83
N GLY A 35 -5.04 3.92 11.46
CA GLY A 35 -3.90 3.46 12.26
C GLY A 35 -2.60 4.23 12.08
N VAL A 36 -2.59 5.31 11.30
CA VAL A 36 -1.40 6.18 11.15
C VAL A 36 -1.33 7.17 12.30
N ASP A 37 -0.18 7.23 12.98
CA ASP A 37 0.11 8.23 14.01
C ASP A 37 0.13 9.65 13.40
N ARG A 38 -0.75 10.52 13.90
CA ARG A 38 -0.88 11.92 13.46
C ARG A 38 -0.42 12.92 14.50
N SER A 39 0.27 12.48 15.55
CA SER A 39 0.81 13.33 16.62
C SER A 39 1.72 14.45 16.10
N SER A 40 2.47 14.19 15.01
CA SER A 40 3.25 15.20 14.31
C SER A 40 3.36 14.90 12.81
N PRO A 41 3.63 15.91 11.96
CA PRO A 41 3.84 15.70 10.52
C PRO A 41 4.97 14.70 10.22
N SER A 42 6.07 14.77 10.96
CA SER A 42 7.22 13.85 10.80
C SER A 42 6.86 12.43 11.22
N ASN A 43 6.13 12.25 12.33
CA ASN A 43 5.67 10.93 12.78
C ASN A 43 4.71 10.32 11.75
N LYS A 44 3.78 11.12 11.22
CA LYS A 44 2.83 10.69 10.19
C LYS A 44 3.54 10.15 8.95
N ILE A 45 4.56 10.85 8.44
CA ILE A 45 5.30 10.41 7.26
C ILE A 45 6.09 9.14 7.58
N ARG A 46 6.79 9.10 8.71
CA ARG A 46 7.59 7.94 9.12
C ARG A 46 6.72 6.69 9.29
N ASP A 47 5.58 6.83 9.94
CA ASP A 47 4.65 5.73 10.20
C ASP A 47 4.00 5.26 8.90
N LEU A 48 3.57 6.18 8.03
CA LEU A 48 3.09 5.84 6.69
C LEU A 48 4.13 5.07 5.87
N MET A 49 5.42 5.40 5.98
CA MET A 49 6.50 4.66 5.32
C MET A 49 6.66 3.25 5.90
N GLY A 50 6.46 3.07 7.21
CA GLY A 50 6.41 1.76 7.87
C GLY A 50 5.26 0.91 7.33
N TRP A 51 4.04 1.45 7.38
CA TRP A 51 2.85 0.83 6.79
C TRP A 51 3.05 0.44 5.33
N THR A 52 3.67 1.31 4.53
CA THR A 52 3.92 1.02 3.10
C THR A 52 4.80 -0.21 2.91
N LYS A 53 5.82 -0.40 3.75
CA LYS A 53 6.69 -1.61 3.70
C LYS A 53 5.90 -2.87 3.99
N ASP A 54 5.03 -2.84 4.99
CA ASP A 54 4.26 -4.02 5.37
C ASP A 54 3.16 -4.33 4.36
N ILE A 55 2.52 -3.31 3.78
CA ILE A 55 1.59 -3.46 2.66
C ILE A 55 2.27 -4.11 1.45
N MET A 56 3.50 -3.71 1.11
CA MET A 56 4.23 -4.31 0.00
C MET A 56 4.54 -5.80 0.25
N LYS A 57 4.93 -6.17 1.47
CA LYS A 57 5.14 -7.57 1.85
C LYS A 57 3.84 -8.37 1.75
N ASP A 58 2.73 -7.81 2.22
CA ASP A 58 1.42 -8.45 2.17
C ASP A 58 1.00 -8.72 0.71
N ILE A 59 1.10 -7.71 -0.15
CA ILE A 59 0.81 -7.84 -1.58
C ILE A 59 1.68 -8.93 -2.23
N ALA A 60 2.99 -8.96 -1.92
CA ALA A 60 3.90 -9.97 -2.45
C ALA A 60 3.51 -11.38 -1.99
N TYR A 61 3.12 -11.53 -0.72
CA TYR A 61 2.65 -12.79 -0.16
C TYR A 61 1.35 -13.26 -0.83
N GLN A 62 0.37 -12.37 -1.00
CA GLN A 62 -0.88 -12.68 -1.70
C GLN A 62 -0.62 -13.13 -3.14
N GLN A 63 0.22 -12.40 -3.86
CA GLN A 63 0.59 -12.79 -5.23
C GLN A 63 1.30 -14.14 -5.28
N LYS A 64 2.06 -14.51 -4.24
CA LYS A 64 2.72 -15.82 -4.15
C LYS A 64 1.70 -16.92 -3.88
N ILE A 65 0.78 -16.72 -2.95
CA ILE A 65 -0.27 -17.69 -2.61
C ILE A 65 -1.23 -17.91 -3.78
N LEU A 66 -1.69 -16.84 -4.43
CA LEU A 66 -2.63 -16.90 -5.54
C LEU A 66 -2.03 -17.49 -6.83
N LYS A 67 -0.74 -17.85 -6.83
CA LYS A 67 -0.13 -18.65 -7.90
C LYS A 67 -0.26 -20.16 -7.66
N ASN A 68 -0.64 -20.59 -6.45
CA ASN A 68 -0.80 -21.99 -6.10
C ASN A 68 -2.30 -22.36 -6.03
N PRO A 69 -2.82 -23.21 -6.94
CA PRO A 69 -4.23 -23.61 -6.98
C PRO A 69 -4.74 -24.22 -5.67
N VAL A 70 -3.90 -24.99 -4.96
CA VAL A 70 -4.26 -25.60 -3.67
C VAL A 70 -4.42 -24.52 -2.60
N ALA A 71 -3.54 -23.53 -2.60
CA ALA A 71 -3.63 -22.43 -1.66
C ALA A 71 -4.85 -21.54 -1.93
N ILE A 72 -5.21 -21.31 -3.20
CA ILE A 72 -6.44 -20.60 -3.58
C ILE A 72 -7.67 -21.32 -3.01
N LEU A 73 -7.74 -22.65 -3.16
CA LEU A 73 -8.86 -23.46 -2.66
C LEU A 73 -9.01 -23.31 -1.13
N LEU A 74 -7.90 -23.39 -0.40
CA LEU A 74 -7.89 -23.25 1.07
C LEU A 74 -8.22 -21.82 1.52
N THR A 75 -7.80 -20.79 0.77
CA THR A 75 -8.14 -19.38 1.10
C THR A 75 -9.59 -18.99 0.81
N LYS A 76 -10.32 -19.75 0.00
CA LYS A 76 -11.76 -19.51 -0.26
C LYS A 76 -12.69 -20.16 0.78
N GLY A 77 -12.16 -21.04 1.62
CA GLY A 77 -12.91 -21.74 2.66
C GLY A 77 -12.91 -21.05 4.02
N TRP A 78 -12.36 -19.84 4.12
CA TRP A 78 -12.24 -19.07 5.36
C TRP A 78 -12.97 -17.73 5.24
#